data_AF-A0A4Z0QBY9-F1
#
_entry.id   AF-A0A4Z0QBY9-F1
#
_cell.length_a   1.000
_cell.length_b   1.000
_cell.length_c   1.000
_cell.angle_alpha   90.00
_cell.angle_beta   90.00
_cell.angle_gamma   90.00
#
_symmetry.space_group_name_H-M   'P 1'
#
loop_
_entity.id
_entity.type
_entity.pdbx_description
1 polymer ?
#
loop_
_entity_poly.entity_id
_entity_poly.type
_entity_poly.pdbx_seq_one_letter_code
_entity_poly.pdbx_strand_id
1 'polypeptide(L)' 'MALKPQPLQPGDYYLTPEGFMVFTEQYHRRRGFCCKSGCRHCPWGFSKATTTTQGPASQG' A
#
# COMPACT_ATOMS: atom_id res chain seq x y z
N MET A 1 10.46 -9.77 -23.83
CA MET A 1 11.33 -8.94 -22.96
C MET A 1 11.13 -9.41 -21.53
N ALA A 2 12.10 -10.13 -20.95
CA ALA A 2 12.00 -10.60 -19.57
C ALA A 2 12.01 -9.37 -18.65
N LEU A 3 10.90 -9.10 -17.97
CA LEU A 3 10.79 -8.05 -16.95
C LEU A 3 11.72 -8.45 -15.80
N LYS A 4 12.98 -7.97 -15.84
CA LYS A 4 13.89 -8.09 -14.71
C LYS A 4 13.18 -7.48 -13.49
N PRO A 5 12.97 -8.23 -12.39
CA PRO A 5 12.41 -7.66 -11.17
C PRO A 5 13.34 -6.53 -10.73
N GLN A 6 12.81 -5.32 -10.67
CA GLN A 6 13.62 -4.17 -10.29
C GLN A 6 13.86 -4.24 -8.78
N PRO A 7 15.11 -4.07 -8.32
CA PRO A 7 15.42 -4.09 -6.90
C PRO A 7 14.67 -2.96 -6.19
N LEU A 8 14.27 -3.19 -4.94
CA LEU A 8 13.66 -2.18 -4.09
C LEU A 8 14.69 -1.07 -3.82
N GLN A 9 14.26 0.18 -3.96
CA GLN A 9 15.10 1.34 -3.68
C GLN A 9 14.87 1.84 -2.24
N PRO A 10 15.87 2.51 -1.63
CA PRO A 10 15.64 3.22 -0.38
C PRO A 10 14.51 4.25 -0.55
N GLY A 11 13.44 4.12 0.25
CA GLY A 11 12.24 4.95 0.15
C GLY A 11 11.03 4.26 -0.50
N ASP A 12 11.21 3.13 -1.19
CA ASP A 12 10.11 2.30 -1.71
C ASP A 12 9.31 1.63 -0.58
N TYR A 13 9.95 1.42 0.57
CA TYR A 13 9.33 0.87 1.76
C TYR A 13 10.00 1.43 3.01
N TYR A 14 9.31 1.30 4.14
CA TYR A 14 9.88 1.50 5.47
C TYR A 14 9.56 0.31 6.36
N LEU A 15 10.39 0.11 7.38
CA LEU A 15 10.16 -0.90 8.42
C LEU A 15 9.50 -0.21 9.61
N THR A 16 8.40 -0.76 10.09
CA THR A 16 7.80 -0.35 11.36
C THR A 16 8.68 -0.83 12.52
N PRO A 17 8.57 -0.23 13.72
CA PRO A 17 9.28 -0.73 14.91
C PRO A 17 8.90 -2.18 15.27
N GLU A 18 7.73 -2.66 14.82
CA GLU A 18 7.28 -4.04 14.98
C GLU A 18 7.91 -5.01 13.95
N GLY A 19 8.70 -4.50 13.00
CA GLY A 19 9.36 -5.30 11.97
C GLY A 19 8.53 -5.52 10.70
N PHE A 20 7.41 -4.81 10.52
CA PHE A 20 6.60 -4.93 9.31
C PHE A 20 7.16 -4.08 8.17
N MET A 21 7.22 -4.65 6.98
CA MET A 21 7.56 -3.94 5.75
C MET A 21 6.33 -3.26 5.17
N VAL A 22 6.33 -1.93 5.15
CA VAL A 22 5.24 -1.13 4.58
C VAL A 22 5.73 -0.43 3.31
N PHE A 23 5.11 -0.76 2.18
CA PHE A 23 5.39 -0.11 0.91
C PHE A 23 4.83 1.30 0.87
N THR A 24 5.62 2.23 0.35
CA THR A 24 5.25 3.63 0.18
C THR A 24 4.57 3.84 -1.16
N GLU A 25 4.03 5.05 -1.32
CA GLU A 25 3.47 5.49 -2.60
C GLU A 25 4.51 5.46 -3.73
N GLN A 26 5.79 5.71 -3.42
CA GLN A 26 6.88 5.76 -4.40
C GLN A 26 7.06 4.40 -5.10
N TYR A 27 7.03 3.32 -4.33
CA TYR A 27 7.06 1.96 -4.87
C TYR A 27 5.90 1.67 -5.80
N HIS A 28 4.71 2.09 -5.40
CA HIS A 28 3.52 1.93 -6.21
C HIS A 28 3.59 2.74 -7.52
N ARG A 29 4.07 3.97 -7.49
CA ARG A 29 4.30 4.79 -8.69
C ARG A 29 5.33 4.15 -9.63
N ARG A 30 6.46 3.68 -9.09
CA ARG A 30 7.55 3.05 -9.87
C ARG A 30 7.14 1.74 -10.52
N ARG A 31 6.31 0.95 -9.83
CA ARG A 31 5.68 -0.26 -10.38
C ARG A 31 4.79 0.05 -11.58
N GLY A 32 4.24 1.25 -11.68
CA GLY A 32 3.47 1.71 -12.84
C GLY A 32 2.08 1.08 -12.97
N PHE A 33 1.62 0.28 -12.00
CA PHE A 33 0.27 -0.28 -12.01
C PHE A 33 -0.33 -0.46 -10.61
N CYS A 34 -1.64 -0.25 -10.52
CA CYS A 34 -2.42 -0.50 -9.31
C CYS A 34 -2.61 -2.00 -9.11
N CYS A 35 -2.20 -2.52 -7.95
CA CYS A 35 -2.38 -3.94 -7.60
C CYS A 35 -3.79 -4.29 -7.14
N LYS A 36 -4.69 -3.29 -6.97
CA LYS A 36 -6.08 -3.45 -6.49
C LYS A 36 -6.20 -4.23 -5.18
N SER A 37 -5.14 -4.17 -4.35
CA SER A 37 -5.10 -4.88 -3.06
C SER A 37 -5.70 -4.06 -1.91
N GLY A 38 -5.95 -2.75 -2.11
CA GLY A 38 -6.42 -1.86 -1.04
C GLY A 38 -5.30 -1.37 -0.13
N CYS A 39 -4.12 -1.08 -0.69
CA CYS A 39 -2.97 -0.61 0.08
C CYS A 39 -3.19 0.83 0.62
N ARG A 40 -2.67 1.11 1.82
CA ARG A 40 -2.82 2.39 2.51
C ARG A 40 -2.19 3.57 1.74
N HIS A 41 -1.06 3.36 1.08
CA HIS A 41 -0.35 4.39 0.31
C HIS A 41 -0.61 4.27 -1.20
N CYS A 42 -1.85 3.94 -1.58
CA CYS A 42 -2.19 3.80 -2.99
C CYS A 42 -2.21 5.17 -3.69
N PRO A 43 -1.31 5.44 -4.68
CA PRO A 43 -1.35 6.71 -5.42
C PRO A 43 -2.61 6.85 -6.28
N TRP A 44 -3.27 5.74 -6.61
CA TRP A 44 -4.50 5.70 -7.39
C TRP A 44 -5.78 5.81 -6.54
N GLY A 45 -5.66 5.98 -5.21
CA GLY A 45 -6.83 6.07 -4.33
C GLY A 45 -7.67 4.79 -4.29
N PHE A 46 -7.10 3.63 -4.65
CA PHE A 46 -7.80 2.36 -4.55
C PHE A 46 -7.87 1.93 -3.09
N SER A 47 -8.94 2.34 -2.42
CA SER A 47 -9.38 1.78 -1.16
C SER A 47 -10.30 0.60 -1.46
N LYS A 48 -10.07 -0.54 -0.81
CA LYS A 48 -11.14 -1.53 -0.68
C LYS A 48 -12.14 -0.93 0.29
N ALA A 49 -12.97 -0.03 -0.21
CA ALA A 49 -14.09 0.53 0.54
C ALA A 49 -14.94 -0.66 0.96
N THR A 50 -14.83 -0.94 2.25
CA THR A 50 -15.45 -2.01 2.97
C THR A 50 -16.98 -1.94 2.79
N THR A 51 -17.56 -2.89 2.06
CA THR A 51 -18.93 -3.35 2.32
C THR A 51 -18.92 -4.05 3.67
N THR A 52 -18.85 -3.28 4.75
CA THR A 52 -19.16 -3.74 6.10
C THR A 52 -19.65 -2.49 6.82
N THR A 53 -20.98 -2.46 6.95
CA THR A 53 -21.70 -1.95 8.11
C THR A 53 -20.79 -1.27 9.13
N GLN A 54 -20.90 0.05 9.16
CA GLN A 54 -20.49 0.90 10.25
C GLN A 54 -20.97 0.28 11.57
N GLY A 55 -20.04 -0.25 12.37
CA GLY A 55 -20.24 -0.36 13.81
C GLY A 55 -19.50 0.82 14.44
N PRO A 56 -20.19 1.86 14.93
CA PRO A 56 -19.53 2.97 15.61
C PRO A 56 -19.08 2.49 16.99
N ALA A 57 -17.86 1.99 17.10
CA ALA A 57 -17.25 1.78 18.41
C ALA A 57 -16.58 3.08 18.87
N SER A 58 -17.30 3.75 19.77
CA SER A 58 -16.79 4.64 20.83
C SER A 58 -16.63 6.12 20.46
N GLN A 59 -17.57 6.96 20.90
CA GLN A 59 -17.27 8.15 21.71
C GLN A 59 -18.46 8.45 22.65
N GLY A 60 -18.21 8.45 23.98
CA GLY A 60 -18.90 9.23 25.02
C GLY A 60 -20.38 9.01 25.24
#